data_AF-A0A9Q0YAW4-F1
#
_entry.id   AF-A0A9Q0YAW4-F1
#
_cell.length_a   1.000
_cell.length_b   1.000
_cell.length_c   1.000
_cell.angle_alpha   90.00
_cell.angle_beta   90.00
_cell.angle_gamma   90.00
#
_symmetry.space_group_name_H-M   'P 1'
#
loop_
_entity.id
_entity.type
_entity.pdbx_description
1 polymer ?
#
loop_
_entity_poly.entity_id
_entity_poly.type
_entity_poly.pdbx_seq_one_letter_code
_entity_poly.pdbx_strand_id
1 'polypeptide(L)'
;MELEKLVSVGVSLGLTGEDLMTFVNQAKGEEERLERDRRAHERDMKAEQKEIIEMQLQLEKLKREREEASPNEGSEGQSSRNPTRKSKAPKLPSFNEKTDDLDAYLQRFERYSRSQGWDESEWATNLSALLHGKALDIYSRLPISESSSYRSLKAALLKGFQLTEHGFREKFRGAKPLEGETAQQYAVRLQNLLTRWVDMAGIDKTYDGLADLLLREQYLDSTNHELGLFLKERKPKDLSTMATYADQYADAHGGFSCLHVTSGNRKPQGGYQARANQANNPKISQGVGQMQRGANTRQANSQNGPRGSANAKTCFLCGRPGHFARDCRNRPKEITKVANILASLLTAAVDENTRY
;
A
#
# COMPACT_ATOMS: atom_id res chain seq x y z
N MET A 1 8.20 -35.93 29.33
CA MET A 1 9.17 -35.05 30.03
C MET A 1 9.76 -35.84 31.20
N GLU A 2 11.03 -35.63 31.60
CA GLU A 2 11.61 -36.37 32.74
C GLU A 2 10.92 -35.99 34.06
N LEU A 3 10.48 -36.99 34.83
CA LEU A 3 9.72 -36.84 36.08
C LEU A 3 10.36 -35.86 37.07
N GLU A 4 11.69 -35.86 37.12
CA GLU A 4 12.49 -34.98 37.98
C GLU A 4 12.28 -33.49 37.67
N LYS A 5 12.01 -33.15 36.40
CA LYS A 5 11.72 -31.77 35.98
C LYS A 5 10.33 -31.33 36.43
N LEU A 6 9.33 -32.19 36.32
CA LEU A 6 7.97 -31.89 36.79
C LEU A 6 7.91 -31.73 38.32
N VAL A 7 8.64 -32.58 39.05
CA VAL A 7 8.77 -32.47 40.52
C VAL A 7 9.52 -31.19 40.89
N SER A 8 10.62 -30.87 40.21
CA SER A 8 11.37 -29.62 40.44
C SER A 8 10.52 -28.36 40.18
N VAL A 9 9.72 -28.36 39.11
CA VAL A 9 8.78 -27.27 38.81
C VAL A 9 7.71 -27.16 39.89
N GLY A 10 7.08 -28.27 40.31
CA GLY A 10 6.07 -28.25 41.36
C GLY A 10 6.61 -27.75 42.71
N VAL A 11 7.82 -28.15 43.10
CA VAL A 11 8.48 -27.67 44.32
C VAL A 11 8.82 -26.18 44.22
N SER A 12 9.26 -25.69 43.04
CA SER A 12 9.52 -24.27 42.82
C SER A 12 8.25 -23.40 42.88
N LEU A 13 7.08 -24.00 42.65
CA LEU A 13 5.76 -23.38 42.79
C LEU A 13 5.24 -23.43 44.23
N GLY A 14 6.03 -23.93 45.19
CA GLY A 14 5.67 -24.02 46.60
C GLY A 14 4.74 -25.18 46.97
N LEU A 15 4.51 -26.12 46.04
CA LEU A 15 3.67 -27.29 46.28
C LEU A 15 4.45 -28.35 47.06
N THR A 16 3.84 -28.94 48.09
CA THR A 16 4.47 -29.98 48.91
C THR A 16 3.48 -31.11 49.20
N GLY A 17 4.00 -32.30 49.51
CA GLY A 17 3.17 -33.45 49.92
C GLY A 17 2.16 -33.88 48.85
N GLU A 18 0.87 -33.91 49.22
CA GLU A 18 -0.23 -34.40 48.40
C GLU A 18 -0.49 -33.51 47.16
N ASP A 19 -0.36 -32.20 47.31
CA ASP A 19 -0.58 -31.22 46.23
C ASP A 19 0.50 -31.30 45.14
N LEU A 20 1.73 -31.67 45.51
CA LEU A 20 2.81 -31.90 44.56
C LEU A 20 2.55 -33.18 43.74
N MET A 21 2.03 -34.23 44.39
CA MET A 21 1.72 -35.49 43.73
C MET A 21 0.53 -35.37 42.76
N THR A 22 -0.50 -34.60 43.11
CA THR A 22 -1.63 -34.33 42.21
C THR A 22 -1.20 -33.52 41.00
N PHE A 23 -0.37 -32.48 41.18
CA PHE A 23 0.20 -31.69 40.08
C PHE A 23 0.99 -32.55 39.09
N VAL A 24 1.90 -33.41 39.60
CA VAL A 24 2.72 -34.29 38.75
C VAL A 24 1.86 -35.32 38.01
N ASN A 25 0.86 -35.90 38.66
CA ASN A 25 -0.03 -36.88 38.04
C ASN A 25 -0.94 -36.24 36.98
N GLN A 26 -1.43 -35.03 37.22
CA GLN A 26 -2.22 -34.27 36.26
C GLN A 26 -1.39 -33.88 35.03
N ALA A 27 -0.17 -33.38 35.24
CA ALA A 27 0.75 -33.03 34.16
C ALA A 27 1.12 -34.26 33.30
N LYS A 28 1.32 -35.43 33.92
CA LYS A 28 1.51 -36.70 33.18
C LYS A 28 0.27 -37.09 32.40
N GLY A 29 -0.92 -36.99 33.00
CA GLY A 29 -2.18 -37.33 32.35
C GLY A 29 -2.46 -36.44 31.13
N GLU A 30 -2.11 -35.15 31.20
CA GLU A 30 -2.20 -34.21 30.08
C GLU A 30 -1.18 -34.52 28.99
N GLU A 31 0.07 -34.82 29.35
CA GLU A 31 1.11 -35.22 28.38
C GLU A 31 0.71 -36.50 27.62
N GLU A 32 0.15 -37.51 28.30
CA GLU A 32 -0.35 -38.74 27.66
C GLU A 32 -1.56 -38.49 26.74
N ARG A 33 -2.42 -37.54 27.08
CA ARG A 33 -3.55 -37.13 26.21
C ARG A 33 -3.05 -36.45 24.95
N LEU A 34 -2.15 -35.48 25.07
CA LEU A 34 -1.53 -34.80 23.94
C LEU A 34 -0.77 -35.76 23.03
N GLU A 35 -0.06 -36.73 23.61
CA GLU A 35 0.63 -37.76 22.84
C GLU A 35 -0.35 -38.67 22.08
N ARG A 36 -1.49 -39.02 22.69
CA ARG A 36 -2.54 -39.80 22.03
C ARG A 36 -3.17 -39.03 20.87
N ASP A 37 -3.45 -37.74 21.06
CA ASP A 37 -4.02 -36.87 20.03
C ASP A 37 -3.05 -36.67 18.87
N ARG A 38 -1.75 -36.49 19.16
CA ARG A 38 -0.69 -36.43 18.14
C ARG A 38 -0.63 -37.71 17.31
N ARG A 39 -0.71 -38.88 17.95
CA ARG A 39 -0.75 -40.19 17.26
C ARG A 39 -2.05 -40.41 16.49
N ALA A 40 -3.16 -39.85 16.93
CA ALA A 40 -4.41 -39.88 16.16
C ALA A 40 -4.27 -39.03 14.89
N HIS A 41 -3.85 -37.77 15.04
CA HIS A 41 -3.62 -36.87 13.91
C HIS A 41 -2.61 -37.42 12.91
N GLU A 42 -1.50 -38.03 13.36
CA GLU A 42 -0.52 -38.65 12.44
C GLU A 42 -1.12 -39.83 11.65
N ARG A 43 -2.02 -40.61 12.27
CA ARG A 43 -2.73 -41.69 11.58
C ARG A 43 -3.71 -41.14 10.55
N ASP A 44 -4.43 -40.07 10.89
CA ASP A 44 -5.40 -39.43 10.00
C ASP A 44 -4.68 -38.83 8.78
N MET A 45 -3.58 -38.10 8.98
CA MET A 45 -2.74 -37.58 7.89
C MET A 45 -2.18 -38.69 7.00
N LYS A 46 -1.75 -39.83 7.58
CA LYS A 46 -1.29 -40.99 6.80
C LYS A 46 -2.43 -41.67 6.05
N ALA A 47 -3.64 -41.70 6.60
CA ALA A 47 -4.82 -42.24 5.92
C ALA A 47 -5.21 -41.36 4.73
N GLU A 48 -5.26 -40.04 4.91
CA GLU A 48 -5.54 -39.07 3.84
C GLU A 48 -4.47 -39.13 2.74
N GLN A 49 -3.18 -39.20 3.10
CA GLN A 49 -2.11 -39.40 2.12
C GLN A 49 -2.26 -40.69 1.32
N LYS A 50 -2.65 -41.80 1.97
CA LYS A 50 -2.92 -43.07 1.27
C LYS A 50 -4.11 -42.96 0.33
N GLU A 51 -5.18 -42.30 0.75
CA GLU A 51 -6.37 -42.08 -0.08
C GLU A 51 -6.05 -41.22 -1.32
N ILE A 52 -5.23 -40.17 -1.15
CA ILE A 52 -4.73 -39.36 -2.27
C ILE A 52 -3.90 -40.19 -3.25
N ILE A 53 -2.97 -41.02 -2.75
CA ILE A 53 -2.13 -41.88 -3.59
C ILE A 53 -2.98 -42.93 -4.32
N GLU A 54 -3.97 -43.52 -3.65
CA GLU A 54 -4.88 -44.50 -4.27
C GLU A 54 -5.74 -43.85 -5.36
N MET A 55 -6.29 -42.66 -5.11
CA MET A 55 -7.02 -41.88 -6.11
C MET A 55 -6.14 -41.51 -7.31
N GLN A 56 -4.87 -41.16 -7.09
CA GLN A 56 -3.91 -40.91 -8.18
C GLN A 56 -3.66 -42.17 -9.02
N LEU A 57 -3.49 -43.33 -8.38
CA LEU A 57 -3.29 -44.60 -9.06
C LEU A 57 -4.54 -45.01 -9.88
N GLN A 58 -5.73 -44.77 -9.35
CA GLN A 58 -6.99 -45.02 -10.09
C GLN A 58 -7.11 -44.12 -11.32
N LEU A 59 -6.78 -42.84 -11.21
CA LEU A 59 -6.73 -41.93 -12.35
C LEU A 59 -5.73 -42.38 -13.41
N GLU A 60 -4.58 -42.91 -12.99
CA GLU A 60 -3.56 -43.43 -13.91
C GLU A 60 -4.01 -44.72 -14.62
N LYS A 61 -4.67 -45.63 -13.91
CA LYS A 61 -5.29 -46.83 -14.51
C LYS A 61 -6.37 -46.45 -15.54
N LEU A 62 -7.27 -45.53 -15.19
CA LEU A 62 -8.32 -45.04 -16.11
C LEU A 62 -7.74 -44.36 -17.35
N LYS A 63 -6.62 -43.63 -17.21
CA LYS A 63 -5.89 -43.08 -18.35
C LYS A 63 -5.36 -44.19 -19.26
N ARG A 64 -4.73 -45.22 -18.69
CA ARG A 64 -4.17 -46.35 -19.42
C ARG A 64 -5.26 -47.16 -20.14
N GLU A 65 -6.39 -47.43 -19.50
CA GLU A 65 -7.53 -48.12 -20.12
C GLU A 65 -8.12 -47.30 -21.28
N ARG A 66 -8.16 -45.97 -21.16
CA ARG A 66 -8.60 -45.07 -22.25
C ARG A 66 -7.63 -45.07 -23.43
N GLU A 67 -6.33 -45.23 -23.17
CA GLU A 67 -5.30 -45.35 -24.20
C GLU A 67 -5.34 -46.74 -24.88
N GLU A 68 -5.59 -47.80 -24.13
CA GLU A 68 -5.69 -49.19 -24.62
C GLU A 68 -7.01 -49.46 -25.39
N ALA A 69 -8.09 -48.73 -25.10
CA ALA A 69 -9.38 -48.85 -25.79
C ALA A 69 -9.43 -48.20 -27.19
N SER A 70 -8.29 -47.70 -27.71
CA SER A 70 -8.18 -47.14 -29.06
C SER A 70 -7.32 -48.05 -29.96
N PRO A 71 -7.90 -48.91 -30.82
CA PRO A 71 -7.11 -49.75 -31.71
C PRO A 71 -6.71 -49.03 -33.01
N ASN A 72 -5.39 -48.97 -33.22
CA ASN A 72 -4.62 -49.25 -34.45
C ASN A 72 -4.41 -48.17 -35.53
N GLU A 73 -3.13 -47.89 -35.84
CA GLU A 73 -2.50 -48.26 -37.14
C GLU A 73 -0.97 -48.28 -36.98
N GLY A 74 -0.33 -49.37 -37.42
CA GLY A 74 1.11 -49.55 -37.35
C GLY A 74 1.86 -48.82 -38.46
N SER A 75 3.07 -48.37 -38.16
CA SER A 75 4.18 -48.29 -39.13
C SER A 75 5.49 -48.12 -38.37
N GLU A 76 6.41 -49.06 -38.60
CA GLU A 76 7.80 -49.00 -38.16
C GLU A 76 8.52 -47.83 -38.83
N GLY A 77 9.34 -47.11 -38.06
CA GLY A 77 10.39 -46.26 -38.61
C GLY A 77 10.21 -44.76 -38.43
N GLN A 78 10.87 -44.25 -37.38
CA GLN A 78 11.45 -42.91 -37.26
C GLN A 78 10.56 -41.72 -36.88
N SER A 79 11.04 -41.08 -35.80
CA SER A 79 10.64 -39.78 -35.27
C SER A 79 9.25 -39.74 -34.63
N SER A 80 9.24 -39.90 -33.31
CA SER A 80 8.11 -39.54 -32.45
C SER A 80 7.81 -38.04 -32.59
N ARG A 81 7.07 -37.70 -33.65
CA ARG A 81 6.24 -36.51 -33.74
C ARG A 81 4.88 -36.92 -33.20
N ASN A 82 4.70 -36.80 -31.89
CA ASN A 82 3.35 -36.66 -31.35
C ASN A 82 2.65 -35.57 -32.17
N PRO A 83 1.49 -35.84 -32.81
CA PRO A 83 0.66 -34.75 -33.27
C PRO A 83 0.13 -34.13 -31.98
N THR A 84 0.82 -33.09 -31.50
CA THR A 84 0.24 -32.16 -30.55
C THR A 84 -1.12 -31.81 -31.12
N ARG A 85 -2.19 -32.24 -30.44
CA ARG A 85 -3.52 -31.69 -30.69
C ARG A 85 -3.37 -30.22 -30.36
N LYS A 86 -2.97 -29.43 -31.36
CA LYS A 86 -2.84 -27.97 -31.24
C LYS A 86 -4.15 -27.52 -30.61
N SER A 87 -4.05 -26.90 -29.43
CA SER A 87 -5.22 -26.31 -28.79
C SER A 87 -5.94 -25.48 -29.85
N LYS A 88 -7.21 -25.81 -30.11
CA LYS A 88 -8.04 -25.06 -31.06
C LYS A 88 -8.06 -23.61 -30.58
N ALA A 89 -8.02 -22.67 -31.52
CA ALA A 89 -8.00 -21.24 -31.22
C ALA A 89 -9.04 -20.87 -30.13
N PRO A 90 -8.70 -20.00 -29.17
CA PRO A 90 -9.60 -19.65 -28.09
C PRO A 90 -10.93 -19.14 -28.62
N LYS A 91 -12.03 -19.74 -28.17
CA LYS A 91 -13.39 -19.25 -28.42
C LYS A 91 -13.80 -18.17 -27.41
N LEU A 92 -12.83 -17.39 -26.95
CA LEU A 92 -13.04 -16.25 -26.06
C LEU A 92 -13.10 -14.98 -26.90
N PRO A 93 -13.98 -14.02 -26.57
CA PRO A 93 -13.89 -12.68 -27.13
C PRO A 93 -12.52 -12.08 -26.82
N SER A 94 -11.98 -11.33 -27.78
CA SER A 94 -10.76 -10.54 -27.57
C SER A 94 -10.91 -9.56 -26.40
N PHE A 95 -9.83 -9.31 -25.69
CA PHE A 95 -9.77 -8.30 -24.63
C PHE A 95 -10.04 -6.90 -25.18
N ASN A 96 -10.96 -6.18 -24.56
CA ASN A 96 -11.29 -4.79 -24.87
C ASN A 96 -10.95 -3.86 -23.70
N GLU A 97 -9.93 -3.03 -23.86
CA GLU A 97 -9.45 -2.08 -22.85
C GLU A 97 -10.51 -1.09 -22.33
N LYS A 98 -11.55 -0.78 -23.11
CA LYS A 98 -12.59 0.19 -22.71
C LYS A 98 -13.68 -0.43 -21.83
N THR A 99 -13.94 -1.73 -21.99
CA THR A 99 -15.07 -2.40 -21.36
C THR A 99 -14.64 -3.47 -20.36
N ASP A 100 -13.46 -4.05 -20.55
CA ASP A 100 -12.99 -5.19 -19.78
C ASP A 100 -11.96 -4.75 -18.75
N ASP A 101 -12.12 -5.24 -17.52
CA ASP A 101 -11.03 -5.22 -16.54
C ASP A 101 -10.03 -6.34 -16.88
N LEU A 102 -8.77 -5.97 -17.09
CA LEU A 102 -7.74 -6.92 -17.51
C LEU A 102 -7.51 -8.03 -16.49
N ASP A 103 -7.57 -7.74 -15.19
CA ASP A 103 -7.34 -8.75 -14.16
C ASP A 103 -8.48 -9.78 -14.15
N ALA A 104 -9.74 -9.33 -14.24
CA ALA A 104 -10.90 -10.19 -14.40
C ALA A 104 -10.84 -11.00 -15.70
N TYR A 105 -10.39 -10.38 -16.80
CA TYR A 105 -10.22 -11.04 -18.10
C TYR A 105 -9.18 -12.16 -18.04
N LEU A 106 -8.01 -11.91 -17.43
CA LEU A 106 -6.96 -12.90 -17.26
C LEU A 106 -7.43 -14.07 -16.39
N GLN A 107 -8.15 -13.81 -15.30
CA GLN A 107 -8.75 -14.88 -14.49
C GLN A 107 -9.76 -15.73 -15.28
N ARG A 108 -10.59 -15.09 -16.11
CA ARG A 108 -11.52 -15.80 -17.00
C ARG A 108 -10.74 -16.68 -17.99
N PHE A 109 -9.67 -16.16 -18.57
CA PHE A 109 -8.79 -16.90 -19.46
C PHE A 109 -8.17 -18.12 -18.76
N GLU A 110 -7.62 -17.96 -17.55
CA GLU A 110 -7.02 -19.07 -16.79
C GLU A 110 -8.04 -20.19 -16.49
N ARG A 111 -9.24 -19.83 -16.05
CA ARG A 111 -10.32 -20.79 -15.80
C ARG A 111 -10.72 -21.50 -17.09
N TYR A 112 -10.83 -20.75 -18.19
CA TYR A 112 -11.16 -21.31 -19.50
C TYR A 112 -10.08 -22.29 -19.97
N SER A 113 -8.80 -21.89 -19.99
CA SER A 113 -7.69 -22.73 -20.42
C SER A 113 -7.58 -24.02 -19.60
N ARG A 114 -7.77 -23.95 -18.28
CA ARG A 114 -7.82 -25.14 -17.41
C ARG A 114 -8.98 -26.06 -17.76
N SER A 115 -10.18 -25.51 -17.97
CA SER A 115 -11.36 -26.32 -18.32
C SER A 115 -11.27 -26.97 -19.70
N GLN A 116 -10.50 -26.37 -20.63
CA GLN A 116 -10.21 -26.95 -21.94
C GLN A 116 -9.04 -27.95 -21.90
N GLY A 117 -8.35 -28.11 -20.76
CA GLY A 117 -7.20 -28.99 -20.63
C GLY A 117 -5.98 -28.55 -21.42
N TRP A 118 -5.78 -27.23 -21.60
CA TRP A 118 -4.62 -26.70 -22.30
C TRP A 118 -3.36 -26.77 -21.44
N ASP A 119 -2.24 -27.16 -22.04
CA ASP A 119 -0.94 -27.09 -21.40
C ASP A 119 -0.49 -25.63 -21.22
N GLU A 120 0.15 -25.31 -20.08
CA GLU A 120 0.55 -23.94 -19.74
C GLU A 120 1.54 -23.34 -20.76
N SER A 121 2.30 -24.18 -21.47
CA SER A 121 3.18 -23.74 -22.57
C SER A 121 2.41 -23.14 -23.75
N GLU A 122 1.14 -23.51 -23.93
CA GLU A 122 0.29 -23.01 -25.01
C GLU A 122 -0.51 -21.76 -24.59
N TRP A 123 -0.56 -21.43 -23.30
CA TRP A 123 -1.37 -20.33 -22.79
C TRP A 123 -0.89 -18.97 -23.28
N ALA A 124 0.43 -18.76 -23.37
CA ALA A 124 0.98 -17.49 -23.84
C ALA A 124 0.61 -17.20 -25.30
N THR A 125 0.78 -18.21 -26.17
CA THR A 125 0.41 -18.14 -27.59
C THR A 125 -1.09 -17.89 -27.76
N ASN A 126 -1.93 -18.64 -27.04
CA ASN A 126 -3.38 -18.47 -27.13
C ASN A 126 -3.85 -17.14 -26.54
N LEU A 127 -3.24 -16.66 -25.46
CA LEU A 127 -3.55 -15.34 -24.90
C LEU A 127 -3.19 -14.24 -25.89
N SER A 128 -2.02 -14.32 -26.54
CA SER A 128 -1.56 -13.30 -27.50
C SER A 128 -2.56 -13.03 -28.63
N ALA A 129 -3.27 -14.06 -29.09
CA ALA A 129 -4.31 -13.95 -30.13
C ALA A 129 -5.56 -13.19 -29.67
N LEU A 130 -5.74 -13.04 -28.35
CA LEU A 130 -6.88 -12.34 -27.74
C LEU A 130 -6.54 -10.89 -27.36
N LEU A 131 -5.27 -10.49 -27.37
CA LEU A 131 -4.82 -9.16 -26.98
C LEU A 131 -4.92 -8.16 -28.14
N HIS A 132 -5.36 -6.95 -27.82
CA HIS A 132 -5.46 -5.84 -28.76
C HIS A 132 -4.96 -4.54 -28.11
N GLY A 133 -4.75 -3.49 -28.92
CA GLY A 133 -4.40 -2.16 -28.44
C GLY A 133 -3.15 -2.17 -27.54
N LYS A 134 -3.25 -1.56 -26.36
CA LYS A 134 -2.15 -1.46 -25.40
C LYS A 134 -1.62 -2.83 -24.93
N ALA A 135 -2.48 -3.84 -24.81
CA ALA A 135 -2.06 -5.18 -24.39
C ALA A 135 -1.21 -5.86 -25.45
N LEU A 136 -1.57 -5.70 -26.72
CA LEU A 136 -0.79 -6.21 -27.85
C LEU A 136 0.54 -5.45 -27.98
N ASP A 137 0.53 -4.14 -27.76
CA ASP A 137 1.72 -3.29 -27.75
C ASP A 137 2.72 -3.72 -26.66
N ILE A 138 2.26 -4.08 -25.45
CA ILE A 138 3.10 -4.70 -24.41
C ILE A 138 3.68 -6.03 -24.88
N TYR A 139 2.85 -6.94 -25.39
CA TYR A 139 3.29 -8.25 -25.89
C TYR A 139 4.39 -8.12 -26.97
N SER A 140 4.21 -7.21 -27.93
CA SER A 140 5.14 -7.02 -29.05
C SER A 140 6.53 -6.52 -28.65
N ARG A 141 6.65 -5.86 -27.49
CA ARG A 141 7.92 -5.35 -26.96
C ARG A 141 8.65 -6.34 -26.06
N LEU A 142 8.03 -7.46 -25.71
CA LEU A 142 8.68 -8.48 -24.90
C LEU A 142 9.65 -9.32 -25.74
N PRO A 143 10.81 -9.70 -25.18
CA PRO A 143 11.66 -10.71 -25.81
C PRO A 143 10.90 -12.00 -26.07
N ILE A 144 11.25 -12.73 -27.13
CA ILE A 144 10.57 -13.97 -27.53
C ILE A 144 10.46 -14.95 -26.35
N SER A 145 11.54 -15.11 -25.58
CA SER A 145 11.61 -15.97 -24.39
C SER A 145 10.62 -15.60 -23.28
N GLU A 146 10.30 -14.32 -23.13
CA GLU A 146 9.31 -13.84 -22.16
C GLU A 146 7.89 -13.89 -22.73
N SER A 147 7.72 -13.58 -24.01
CA SER A 147 6.43 -13.60 -24.70
C SER A 147 5.85 -15.01 -24.86
N SER A 148 6.71 -16.04 -24.86
CA SER A 148 6.32 -17.45 -24.90
C SER A 148 5.98 -18.04 -23.53
N SER A 149 6.30 -17.33 -22.44
CA SER A 149 5.96 -17.76 -21.08
C SER A 149 4.71 -17.06 -20.58
N TYR A 150 3.67 -17.82 -20.22
CA TYR A 150 2.43 -17.24 -19.71
C TYR A 150 2.68 -16.39 -18.46
N ARG A 151 3.53 -16.89 -17.55
CA ARG A 151 3.87 -16.18 -16.31
C ARG A 151 4.52 -14.82 -16.57
N SER A 152 5.48 -14.76 -17.48
CA SER A 152 6.18 -13.52 -17.84
C SER A 152 5.26 -12.56 -18.59
N LEU A 153 4.49 -13.06 -19.57
CA LEU A 153 3.50 -12.27 -20.29
C LEU A 153 2.43 -11.68 -19.35
N LYS A 154 1.87 -12.50 -18.45
CA LYS A 154 0.91 -12.06 -17.42
C LYS A 154 1.52 -10.95 -16.56
N ALA A 155 2.73 -11.14 -16.05
CA ALA A 155 3.40 -10.14 -15.21
C ALA A 155 3.62 -8.82 -15.96
N ALA A 156 4.04 -8.88 -17.23
CA ALA A 156 4.24 -7.70 -18.07
C ALA A 156 2.93 -6.96 -18.37
N LEU A 157 1.85 -7.70 -18.66
CA LEU A 157 0.52 -7.15 -18.88
C LEU A 157 0.01 -6.46 -17.61
N LEU A 158 0.05 -7.14 -16.46
CA LEU A 158 -0.35 -6.55 -15.18
C LEU A 158 0.44 -5.27 -14.89
N LYS A 159 1.76 -5.28 -15.09
CA LYS A 159 2.62 -4.10 -14.93
C LYS A 159 2.25 -2.96 -15.87
N GLY A 160 2.08 -3.23 -17.17
CA GLY A 160 1.80 -2.21 -18.18
C GLY A 160 0.40 -1.59 -18.04
N PHE A 161 -0.55 -2.32 -17.45
CA PHE A 161 -1.88 -1.80 -17.10
C PHE A 161 -1.96 -1.21 -15.69
N GLN A 162 -0.81 -1.04 -15.01
CA GLN A 162 -0.74 -0.50 -13.66
C GLN A 162 -1.59 -1.29 -12.66
N LEU A 163 -1.75 -2.60 -12.87
CA LEU A 163 -2.30 -3.52 -11.88
C LEU A 163 -1.22 -3.85 -10.84
N THR A 164 -0.73 -2.78 -10.20
CA THR A 164 0.24 -2.78 -9.11
C THR A 164 -0.47 -2.44 -7.80
N GLU A 165 0.20 -2.62 -6.66
CA GLU A 165 -0.32 -2.20 -5.36
C GLU A 165 -0.89 -0.77 -5.39
N HIS A 166 -0.10 0.18 -5.90
CA HIS A 166 -0.50 1.58 -6.06
C HIS A 166 -1.72 1.77 -6.96
N GLY A 167 -1.79 1.07 -8.10
CA GLY A 167 -2.89 1.22 -9.04
C GLY A 167 -4.21 0.66 -8.50
N PHE A 168 -4.19 -0.46 -7.78
CA PHE A 168 -5.38 -0.97 -7.09
C PHE A 168 -5.80 -0.07 -5.93
N ARG A 169 -4.86 0.48 -5.16
CA ARG A 169 -5.14 1.50 -4.13
C ARG A 169 -5.86 2.70 -4.73
N GLU A 170 -5.31 3.31 -5.79
CA GLU A 170 -5.92 4.48 -6.44
C GLU A 170 -7.31 4.17 -6.98
N LYS A 171 -7.48 3.01 -7.63
CA LYS A 171 -8.81 2.55 -8.10
C LYS A 171 -9.78 2.36 -6.94
N PHE A 172 -9.34 1.81 -5.81
CA PHE A 172 -10.17 1.60 -4.62
C PHE A 172 -10.58 2.93 -3.98
N ARG A 173 -9.63 3.82 -3.68
CA ARG A 173 -9.87 5.14 -3.06
C ARG A 173 -10.70 6.06 -3.96
N GLY A 174 -10.48 5.98 -5.28
CA GLY A 174 -11.19 6.78 -6.28
C GLY A 174 -12.48 6.14 -6.80
N ALA A 175 -12.85 4.95 -6.36
CA ALA A 175 -14.03 4.24 -6.85
C ALA A 175 -15.31 5.03 -6.58
N LYS A 176 -16.16 5.14 -7.60
CA LYS A 176 -17.51 5.69 -7.53
C LYS A 176 -18.47 4.73 -8.23
N PRO A 177 -19.77 4.68 -7.85
CA PRO A 177 -20.76 3.89 -8.57
C PRO A 177 -20.78 4.24 -10.06
N LEU A 178 -20.83 3.23 -10.92
CA LEU A 178 -20.92 3.40 -12.37
C LEU A 178 -22.38 3.59 -12.81
N GLU A 179 -22.56 4.19 -13.98
CA GLU A 179 -23.89 4.33 -14.59
C GLU A 179 -24.47 2.95 -14.91
N GLY A 180 -25.67 2.66 -14.41
CA GLY A 180 -26.32 1.35 -14.56
C GLY A 180 -25.83 0.25 -13.60
N GLU A 181 -24.90 0.54 -12.70
CA GLU A 181 -24.43 -0.40 -11.68
C GLU A 181 -25.39 -0.44 -10.47
N THR A 182 -25.76 -1.63 -10.03
CA THR A 182 -26.56 -1.80 -8.80
C THR A 182 -25.69 -1.63 -7.55
N ALA A 183 -26.29 -1.30 -6.41
CA ALA A 183 -25.56 -1.15 -5.15
C ALA A 183 -24.79 -2.43 -4.75
N GLN A 184 -25.34 -3.61 -5.03
CA GLN A 184 -24.66 -4.89 -4.77
C GLN A 184 -23.44 -5.07 -5.68
N GLN A 185 -23.57 -4.74 -6.97
CA GLN A 185 -22.44 -4.80 -7.91
C GLN A 185 -21.33 -3.85 -7.49
N TYR A 186 -21.68 -2.64 -7.03
CA TYR A 186 -20.71 -1.67 -6.53
C TYR A 186 -19.96 -2.19 -5.28
N ALA A 187 -20.68 -2.77 -4.31
CA ALA A 187 -20.07 -3.34 -3.11
C ALA A 187 -19.09 -4.49 -3.45
N VAL A 188 -19.49 -5.39 -4.35
CA VAL A 188 -18.63 -6.48 -4.83
C VAL A 188 -17.39 -5.91 -5.53
N ARG A 189 -17.55 -4.88 -6.36
CA ARG A 189 -16.43 -4.23 -7.04
C ARG A 189 -15.44 -3.58 -6.05
N LEU A 190 -15.94 -2.88 -5.02
CA LEU A 190 -15.11 -2.33 -3.95
C LEU A 190 -14.34 -3.43 -3.21
N GLN A 191 -15.02 -4.52 -2.85
CA GLN A 191 -14.39 -5.66 -2.17
C GLN A 191 -13.28 -6.29 -3.02
N ASN A 192 -13.50 -6.45 -4.32
CA ASN A 192 -12.51 -6.98 -5.25
C ASN A 192 -11.30 -6.06 -5.37
N LEU A 193 -11.51 -4.74 -5.48
CA LEU A 193 -10.43 -3.76 -5.54
C LEU A 193 -9.57 -3.78 -4.27
N LEU A 194 -10.20 -3.83 -3.09
CA LEU A 194 -9.47 -3.95 -1.81
C LEU A 194 -8.70 -5.27 -1.72
N THR A 195 -9.36 -6.39 -2.06
CA THR A 195 -8.73 -7.72 -2.01
C THR A 195 -7.50 -7.77 -2.92
N ARG A 196 -7.60 -7.21 -4.13
CA ARG A 196 -6.48 -7.13 -5.06
C ARG A 196 -5.39 -6.20 -4.59
N TRP A 197 -5.72 -5.07 -3.98
CA TRP A 197 -4.70 -4.21 -3.37
C TRP A 197 -3.92 -4.96 -2.28
N VAL A 198 -4.62 -5.65 -1.37
CA VAL A 198 -4.00 -6.46 -0.31
C VAL A 198 -3.14 -7.60 -0.89
N ASP A 199 -3.64 -8.33 -1.90
CA ASP A 199 -2.88 -9.39 -2.58
C ASP A 199 -1.58 -8.84 -3.18
N MET A 200 -1.64 -7.66 -3.82
CA MET A 200 -0.47 -7.04 -4.47
C MET A 200 0.51 -6.41 -3.49
N ALA A 201 0.04 -5.96 -2.32
CA ALA A 201 0.89 -5.49 -1.23
C ALA A 201 1.73 -6.62 -0.62
N GLY A 202 1.28 -7.88 -0.77
CA GLY A 202 1.99 -9.05 -0.23
C GLY A 202 2.05 -9.08 1.30
N ILE A 203 1.09 -8.43 1.96
CA ILE A 203 0.95 -8.44 3.42
C ILE A 203 0.17 -9.68 3.87
N ASP A 204 0.37 -10.08 5.13
CA ASP A 204 -0.49 -11.06 5.76
C ASP A 204 -1.91 -10.50 5.89
N LYS A 205 -2.91 -11.33 5.59
CA LYS A 205 -4.34 -10.95 5.64
C LYS A 205 -4.89 -10.96 7.06
N THR A 206 -4.16 -10.34 7.98
CA THR A 206 -4.52 -10.17 9.38
C THR A 206 -4.99 -8.75 9.63
N TYR A 207 -5.65 -8.51 10.77
CA TYR A 207 -6.01 -7.15 11.18
C TYR A 207 -4.76 -6.25 11.24
N ASP A 208 -3.68 -6.74 11.84
CA ASP A 208 -2.44 -5.97 11.99
C ASP A 208 -1.78 -5.67 10.64
N GLY A 209 -1.75 -6.64 9.72
CA GLY A 209 -1.20 -6.43 8.38
C GLY A 209 -1.99 -5.38 7.60
N LEU A 210 -3.33 -5.42 7.68
CA LEU A 210 -4.19 -4.42 7.04
C LEU A 210 -4.04 -3.04 7.69
N ALA A 211 -4.00 -2.97 9.02
CA ALA A 211 -3.79 -1.72 9.75
C ALA A 211 -2.46 -1.08 9.39
N ASP A 212 -1.37 -1.85 9.35
CA ASP A 212 -0.05 -1.39 8.92
C ASP A 212 -0.05 -0.85 7.49
N LEU A 213 -0.66 -1.57 6.54
CA LEU A 213 -0.79 -1.14 5.15
C LEU A 213 -1.50 0.22 5.03
N LEU A 214 -2.60 0.40 5.76
CA LEU A 214 -3.36 1.66 5.77
C LEU A 214 -2.56 2.79 6.44
N LEU A 215 -1.82 2.51 7.52
CA LEU A 215 -0.99 3.51 8.19
C LEU A 215 0.19 3.95 7.32
N ARG A 216 0.89 3.01 6.66
CA ARG A 216 1.97 3.30 5.71
C ARG A 216 1.46 4.15 4.55
N GLU A 217 0.26 3.87 4.06
CA GLU A 217 -0.38 4.67 3.02
C GLU A 217 -0.67 6.10 3.49
N GLN A 218 -1.36 6.25 4.62
CA GLN A 218 -1.65 7.57 5.19
C GLN A 218 -0.39 8.38 5.48
N TYR A 219 0.69 7.70 5.91
CA TYR A 219 2.00 8.33 6.11
C TYR A 219 2.53 8.90 4.80
N LEU A 220 2.60 8.10 3.73
CA LEU A 220 3.07 8.54 2.43
C LEU A 220 2.25 9.72 1.88
N ASP A 221 0.93 9.70 2.04
CA ASP A 221 0.05 10.78 1.57
C ASP A 221 0.20 12.09 2.37
N SER A 222 0.68 12.00 3.61
CA SER A 222 0.89 13.16 4.49
C SER A 222 2.31 13.74 4.40
N THR A 223 3.24 13.04 3.74
CA THR A 223 4.65 13.47 3.60
C THR A 223 4.86 14.39 2.39
N ASN A 224 5.93 15.17 2.44
CA ASN A 224 6.37 15.95 1.28
C ASN A 224 6.77 15.04 0.11
N HIS A 225 6.89 15.62 -1.09
CA HIS A 225 7.22 14.84 -2.29
C HIS A 225 8.59 14.14 -2.21
N GLU A 226 9.62 14.79 -1.64
CA GLU A 226 10.99 14.27 -1.63
C GLU A 226 11.15 13.06 -0.70
N LEU A 227 10.64 13.15 0.53
CA LEU A 227 10.58 12.02 1.46
C LEU A 227 9.68 10.92 0.92
N GLY A 228 8.51 11.29 0.37
CA GLY A 228 7.60 10.31 -0.21
C GLY A 228 8.27 9.50 -1.34
N LEU A 229 9.08 10.15 -2.18
CA LEU A 229 9.87 9.48 -3.22
C LEU A 229 10.91 8.55 -2.61
N PHE A 230 11.69 9.05 -1.64
CA PHE A 230 12.71 8.28 -0.93
C PHE A 230 12.15 7.02 -0.25
N LEU A 231 11.02 7.15 0.44
CA LEU A 231 10.36 6.02 1.11
C LEU A 231 9.82 5.00 0.10
N LYS A 232 9.26 5.46 -1.03
CA LYS A 232 8.80 4.56 -2.12
C LYS A 232 9.96 3.78 -2.74
N GLU A 233 11.14 4.38 -2.86
CA GLU A 233 12.35 3.69 -3.33
C GLU A 233 12.84 2.62 -2.37
N ARG A 234 12.76 2.89 -1.05
CA ARG A 234 13.20 1.96 0.01
C ARG A 234 12.25 0.81 0.29
N LYS A 235 10.97 0.93 -0.10
CA LYS A 235 9.91 -0.10 0.09
C LYS A 235 9.87 -0.68 1.51
N PRO A 236 9.60 0.16 2.53
CA PRO A 236 9.50 -0.29 3.91
C PRO A 236 8.41 -1.36 4.08
N LYS A 237 8.71 -2.39 4.87
CA LYS A 237 7.82 -3.55 5.09
C LYS A 237 6.69 -3.24 6.06
N ASP A 238 6.97 -2.36 7.02
CA ASP A 238 6.08 -1.98 8.11
C ASP A 238 6.25 -0.49 8.45
N LEU A 239 5.32 0.06 9.24
CA LEU A 239 5.32 1.46 9.63
C LEU A 239 6.56 1.84 10.46
N SER A 240 7.05 0.93 11.29
CA SER A 240 8.23 1.17 12.14
C SER A 240 9.50 1.36 11.32
N THR A 241 9.71 0.50 10.33
CA THR A 241 10.80 0.61 9.35
C THR A 241 10.64 1.84 8.47
N MET A 242 9.41 2.20 8.09
CA MET A 242 9.13 3.45 7.36
C MET A 242 9.53 4.69 8.19
N ALA A 243 9.16 4.74 9.46
CA ALA A 243 9.54 5.83 10.37
C ALA A 243 11.07 5.91 10.54
N THR A 244 11.72 4.76 10.72
CA THR A 244 13.19 4.68 10.82
C THR A 244 13.88 5.25 9.57
N TYR A 245 13.37 4.95 8.38
CA TYR A 245 13.90 5.52 7.13
C TYR A 245 13.63 7.03 7.03
N ALA A 246 12.47 7.49 7.51
CA ALA A 246 12.17 8.92 7.53
C ALA A 246 13.08 9.69 8.49
N ASP A 247 13.43 9.11 9.65
CA ASP A 247 14.40 9.68 10.60
C ASP A 247 15.79 9.80 9.93
N GLN A 248 16.26 8.72 9.29
CA GLN A 248 17.55 8.72 8.57
C GLN A 248 17.59 9.76 7.45
N TYR A 249 16.48 9.92 6.73
CA TYR A 249 16.34 10.95 5.72
C TYR A 249 16.39 12.35 6.34
N ALA A 250 15.65 12.58 7.42
CA ALA A 250 15.66 13.86 8.13
C ALA A 250 17.07 14.21 8.62
N ASP A 251 17.80 13.28 9.22
CA ASP A 251 19.17 13.49 9.70
C ASP A 251 20.13 13.88 8.56
N ALA A 252 20.01 13.25 7.39
CA ALA A 252 20.83 13.56 6.22
C ALA A 252 20.45 14.91 5.55
N HIS A 253 19.20 15.35 5.70
CA HIS A 253 18.65 16.53 5.01
C HIS A 253 18.39 17.75 5.92
N GLY A 254 18.86 17.74 7.17
CA GLY A 254 18.81 18.90 8.08
C GLY A 254 17.56 18.99 8.97
N GLY A 255 16.93 17.85 9.25
CA GLY A 255 15.85 17.66 10.22
C GLY A 255 14.43 17.77 9.64
N PHE A 256 13.43 17.44 10.47
CA PHE A 256 12.00 17.38 10.10
C PHE A 256 11.39 18.70 9.58
N SER A 257 12.11 19.82 9.66
CA SER A 257 11.63 21.11 9.14
C SER A 257 11.40 21.10 7.63
N CYS A 258 11.99 20.17 6.88
CA CYS A 258 11.71 20.00 5.45
C CYS A 258 10.46 19.13 5.16
N LEU A 259 9.98 18.34 6.13
CA LEU A 259 8.94 17.32 5.92
C LEU A 259 7.51 17.85 5.88
N HIS A 260 7.32 19.13 6.20
CA HIS A 260 6.01 19.76 6.22
C HIS A 260 5.64 20.33 4.85
N VAL A 261 4.53 19.87 4.26
CA VAL A 261 3.85 20.57 3.17
C VAL A 261 3.29 21.87 3.76
N THR A 262 4.04 22.96 3.67
CA THR A 262 3.47 24.29 3.84
C THR A 262 3.00 24.79 2.49
N SER A 263 1.71 24.59 2.21
CA SER A 263 1.02 25.34 1.16
C SER A 263 1.03 26.82 1.53
N GLY A 264 2.09 27.54 1.13
CA GLY A 264 2.23 28.94 1.51
C GLY A 264 3.59 29.51 1.16
N ASN A 265 3.80 29.78 -0.13
CA ASN A 265 4.67 30.81 -0.70
C ASN A 265 5.65 31.48 0.29
N ARG A 266 6.78 30.81 0.63
CA ARG A 266 7.93 31.45 1.26
C ARG A 266 9.12 31.32 0.34
N LYS A 267 9.57 32.47 -0.18
CA LYS A 267 10.86 32.60 -0.86
C LYS A 267 12.00 32.25 0.12
N PRO A 268 13.08 31.60 -0.33
CA PRO A 268 14.25 31.37 0.51
C PRO A 268 15.00 32.69 0.69
N GLN A 269 15.09 33.18 1.92
CA GLN A 269 16.05 34.21 2.31
C GLN A 269 17.35 33.51 2.67
N GLY A 270 18.34 33.66 1.80
CA GLY A 270 19.66 33.10 1.98
C GLY A 270 20.48 33.76 3.07
N GLY A 271 21.53 33.05 3.46
CA GLY A 271 22.78 33.65 3.91
C GLY A 271 22.92 33.83 5.41
N TYR A 272 23.46 32.82 6.09
CA TYR A 272 24.24 33.01 7.30
C TYR A 272 25.40 33.99 7.00
N GLN A 273 25.40 35.15 7.66
CA GLN A 273 26.63 35.88 7.94
C GLN A 273 26.76 36.01 9.46
N ALA A 274 27.63 35.17 10.01
CA ALA A 274 28.21 35.37 11.31
C ALA A 274 28.95 36.72 11.31
N ARG A 275 28.71 37.57 12.32
CA ARG A 275 29.64 38.64 12.64
C ARG A 275 29.81 38.76 14.14
N ALA A 276 31.08 38.61 14.52
CA ALA A 276 31.61 38.67 15.86
C ALA A 276 31.36 40.03 16.53
N ASN A 277 31.22 39.98 17.85
CA ASN A 277 31.27 41.11 18.76
C ASN A 277 32.62 41.85 18.67
N GLN A 278 32.59 43.18 18.57
CA GLN A 278 33.50 44.07 19.30
C GLN A 278 33.05 45.55 19.25
N ALA A 279 32.61 46.01 20.42
CA ALA A 279 32.92 47.25 21.12
C ALA A 279 32.96 48.64 20.43
N ASN A 280 32.26 49.57 21.12
CA ASN A 280 32.54 50.99 21.36
C ASN A 280 32.12 52.08 20.35
N ASN A 281 31.20 52.92 20.85
CA ASN A 281 30.78 54.28 20.44
C ASN A 281 31.87 55.31 20.85
N PRO A 282 31.80 56.66 20.57
CA PRO A 282 30.82 57.45 19.80
C PRO A 282 31.37 58.54 18.83
N LYS A 283 30.42 59.02 18.02
CA LYS A 283 30.27 60.30 17.27
C LYS A 283 31.25 61.47 17.54
N ILE A 284 31.62 62.19 16.48
CA ILE A 284 31.72 63.68 16.43
C ILE A 284 31.44 64.19 14.99
N SER A 285 30.91 65.41 14.95
CA SER A 285 30.25 66.12 13.86
C SER A 285 31.17 67.05 13.03
N GLN A 286 30.55 67.73 12.06
CA GLN A 286 31.00 68.88 11.25
C GLN A 286 31.70 68.51 9.92
N GLY A 287 31.41 69.11 8.76
CA GLY A 287 30.50 70.20 8.42
C GLY A 287 30.55 70.49 6.90
N VAL A 288 29.47 71.15 6.43
CA VAL A 288 29.36 72.15 5.34
C VAL A 288 30.08 71.91 4.00
N GLY A 289 29.29 71.87 2.91
CA GLY A 289 29.77 71.97 1.53
C GLY A 289 28.64 72.02 0.50
N GLN A 290 28.18 73.24 0.25
CA GLN A 290 27.20 73.68 -0.76
C GLN A 290 27.67 73.37 -2.20
N MET A 291 26.79 72.99 -3.14
CA MET A 291 26.56 73.71 -4.42
C MET A 291 25.47 73.04 -5.30
N GLN A 292 24.77 73.90 -6.03
CA GLN A 292 23.54 73.68 -6.80
C GLN A 292 23.78 73.29 -8.27
N ARG A 293 22.66 72.93 -8.92
CA ARG A 293 22.29 73.00 -10.37
C ARG A 293 22.14 71.62 -11.02
N GLY A 294 21.09 71.32 -11.77
CA GLY A 294 19.98 72.14 -12.24
C GLY A 294 18.87 71.27 -12.83
N ALA A 295 17.69 71.86 -12.91
CA ALA A 295 16.54 71.32 -13.61
C ALA A 295 16.78 71.32 -15.13
N ASN A 296 16.29 70.30 -15.82
CA ASN A 296 15.53 70.53 -17.05
C ASN A 296 14.61 69.35 -17.40
N THR A 297 13.34 69.68 -17.33
CA THR A 297 12.15 69.02 -17.87
C THR A 297 12.30 68.75 -19.37
N ARG A 298 11.97 67.54 -19.83
CA ARG A 298 11.35 67.34 -21.15
C ARG A 298 10.25 66.31 -21.08
N GLN A 299 9.06 66.79 -21.43
CA GLN A 299 7.82 66.06 -21.64
C GLN A 299 7.97 65.05 -22.78
N ALA A 300 7.40 63.86 -22.60
CA ALA A 300 6.80 63.10 -23.69
C ALA A 300 5.54 62.43 -23.15
N ASN A 301 4.42 62.95 -23.60
CA ASN A 301 3.07 62.51 -23.33
C ASN A 301 2.78 61.26 -24.18
N SER A 302 2.33 60.16 -23.58
CA SER A 302 1.50 59.18 -24.28
C SER A 302 0.62 58.43 -23.29
N GLN A 303 -0.62 58.91 -23.22
CA GLN A 303 -1.87 58.18 -23.02
C GLN A 303 -1.78 56.75 -22.43
N ASN A 304 -2.26 56.59 -21.20
CA ASN A 304 -3.27 55.57 -20.89
C ASN A 304 -3.96 55.87 -19.54
N GLY A 305 -5.29 55.72 -19.54
CA GLY A 305 -6.22 56.17 -18.51
C GLY A 305 -6.19 55.46 -17.15
N PRO A 306 -7.15 55.80 -16.27
CA PRO A 306 -7.05 55.61 -14.83
C PRO A 306 -7.46 54.19 -14.44
N ARG A 307 -6.66 53.52 -13.59
CA ARG A 307 -7.11 52.33 -12.86
C ARG A 307 -6.87 52.52 -11.37
N GLY A 308 -8.00 52.74 -10.69
CA GLY A 308 -8.08 52.81 -9.23
C GLY A 308 -7.47 51.58 -8.58
N SER A 309 -6.65 51.83 -7.57
CA SER A 309 -6.02 50.83 -6.72
C SER A 309 -7.05 50.16 -5.81
N ALA A 310 -7.81 49.22 -6.36
CA ALA A 310 -8.62 48.29 -5.57
C ALA A 310 -7.72 47.19 -5.01
N ASN A 311 -7.13 47.41 -3.83
CA ASN A 311 -6.73 46.37 -2.86
C ASN A 311 -6.06 47.01 -1.62
N ALA A 312 -6.79 47.84 -0.89
CA ALA A 312 -6.40 48.19 0.48
C ALA A 312 -6.75 46.99 1.39
N LYS A 313 -5.74 46.25 1.84
CA LYS A 313 -5.92 45.10 2.74
C LYS A 313 -6.61 45.55 4.03
N THR A 314 -7.82 45.07 4.28
CA THR A 314 -8.62 45.31 5.48
C THR A 314 -8.39 44.22 6.52
N CYS A 315 -8.57 44.55 7.79
CA CYS A 315 -8.43 43.59 8.89
C CYS A 315 -9.57 42.56 8.85
N PHE A 316 -9.22 41.27 8.78
CA PHE A 316 -10.21 40.18 8.71
C PHE A 316 -11.07 39.98 9.97
N LEU A 317 -10.76 40.66 11.08
CA LEU A 317 -11.56 40.59 12.31
C LEU A 317 -12.56 41.75 12.46
N CYS A 318 -12.19 42.97 12.02
CA CYS A 318 -13.01 44.17 12.22
C CYS A 318 -13.37 44.92 10.93
N GLY A 319 -12.88 44.47 9.78
CA GLY A 319 -13.15 45.03 8.45
C GLY A 319 -12.46 46.38 8.16
N ARG A 320 -11.74 46.99 9.12
CA ARG A 320 -11.11 48.32 8.92
C ARG A 320 -9.77 48.22 8.18
N PRO A 321 -9.45 49.16 7.25
CA PRO A 321 -8.17 49.20 6.57
C PRO A 321 -7.03 49.67 7.51
N GLY A 322 -5.79 49.34 7.17
CA GLY A 322 -4.59 49.87 7.85
C GLY A 322 -3.95 48.99 8.92
N HIS A 323 -4.49 47.80 9.20
CA HIS A 323 -3.85 46.79 10.07
C HIS A 323 -4.29 45.37 9.72
N PHE A 324 -3.54 44.36 10.14
CA PHE A 324 -3.90 42.94 9.97
C PHE A 324 -4.63 42.40 11.19
N ALA A 325 -5.36 41.28 11.03
CA ALA A 325 -6.11 40.62 12.12
C ALA A 325 -5.28 40.34 13.38
N ARG A 326 -3.98 40.06 13.22
CA ARG A 326 -3.05 39.82 14.34
C ARG A 326 -2.82 41.05 15.22
N ASP A 327 -2.99 42.25 14.65
CA ASP A 327 -2.75 43.55 15.29
C ASP A 327 -4.07 44.26 15.62
N CYS A 328 -5.20 43.53 15.58
CA CYS A 328 -6.52 44.08 15.80
C CYS A 328 -6.78 44.36 17.28
N ARG A 329 -7.03 45.63 17.61
CA ARG A 329 -7.29 46.08 18.98
C ARG A 329 -8.63 45.60 19.55
N ASN A 330 -9.54 45.07 18.71
CA ASN A 330 -10.86 44.53 19.08
C ASN A 330 -10.91 42.99 19.04
N ARG A 331 -9.84 42.28 19.45
CA ARG A 331 -9.85 40.81 19.48
C ARG A 331 -10.83 40.29 20.56
N PRO A 332 -11.84 39.47 20.24
CA PRO A 332 -12.80 38.99 21.24
C PRO A 332 -12.16 37.95 22.17
N LYS A 333 -12.35 38.12 23.48
CA LYS A 333 -11.84 37.23 24.56
C LYS A 333 -12.79 36.05 24.88
N GLU A 334 -13.54 35.55 23.91
CA GLU A 334 -14.54 34.48 24.12
C GLU A 334 -14.06 33.14 23.54
N ILE A 335 -12.86 32.69 23.94
CA ILE A 335 -12.37 31.31 23.71
C ILE A 335 -12.18 30.58 25.05
N THR A 336 -12.24 31.29 26.17
CA THR A 336 -11.98 30.73 27.50
C THR A 336 -13.17 29.97 28.09
N LYS A 337 -14.42 30.23 27.66
CA LYS A 337 -15.61 29.56 28.22
C LYS A 337 -15.83 28.15 27.68
N VAL A 338 -15.60 27.91 26.38
CA VAL A 338 -15.84 26.59 25.76
C VAL A 338 -14.75 25.59 26.17
N ALA A 339 -13.50 26.04 26.33
CA ALA A 339 -12.41 25.21 26.84
C ALA A 339 -12.65 24.75 28.29
N ASN A 340 -13.22 25.62 29.14
CA ASN A 340 -13.51 25.27 30.53
C ASN A 340 -14.69 24.29 30.65
N ILE A 341 -15.71 24.38 29.79
CA ILE A 341 -16.85 23.45 29.78
C ILE A 341 -16.40 22.04 29.34
N LEU A 342 -15.53 21.95 28.32
CA LEU A 342 -14.99 20.66 27.86
C LEU A 342 -14.06 20.02 28.89
N ALA A 343 -13.27 20.82 29.63
CA ALA A 343 -12.43 20.32 30.72
C ALA A 343 -13.26 19.77 31.89
N SER A 344 -14.37 20.42 32.26
CA SER A 344 -15.25 19.93 33.33
C SER A 344 -15.96 18.62 32.98
N LEU A 345 -16.37 18.42 31.72
CA LEU A 345 -17.02 17.18 31.27
C LEU A 345 -16.05 15.99 31.20
N LEU A 346 -14.78 16.23 30.85
CA LEU A 346 -13.74 15.19 30.85
C LEU A 346 -13.35 14.74 32.26
N THR A 347 -13.41 15.64 33.24
CA THR A 347 -13.07 15.29 34.63
C THR A 347 -14.17 14.45 35.29
N ALA A 348 -15.44 14.72 34.99
CA ALA A 348 -16.57 13.94 35.49
C ALA A 348 -16.62 12.50 34.92
N ALA A 349 -16.15 12.28 33.70
CA ALA A 349 -16.13 10.96 33.06
C ALA A 349 -15.05 10.01 33.61
N VAL A 350 -14.02 10.54 34.29
CA VAL A 350 -12.93 9.74 34.88
C VAL A 350 -13.31 9.21 36.27
N ASP A 351 -14.17 9.93 37.01
CA ASP A 351 -14.63 9.53 38.34
C ASP A 351 -15.69 8.41 38.32
N GLU A 352 -16.44 8.26 37.22
CA GLU A 352 -17.38 7.13 37.06
C GLU A 352 -16.70 5.81 36.69
N ASN A 353 -15.49 5.86 36.11
CA ASN A 353 -14.78 4.67 35.63
C ASN A 353 -13.82 4.05 36.68
N THR A 354 -13.79 4.59 37.90
CA THR A 354 -12.99 4.08 39.04
C THR A 354 -13.85 3.49 40.17
N ARG A 355 -15.16 3.34 39.95
CA ARG A 355 -16.08 2.61 40.83
C ARG A 355 -16.69 1.40 40.11
N TYR A 356 -15.87 0.40 39.79
CA TYR A 356 -16.31 -0.98 39.61
C TYR A 356 -15.18 -1.94 39.96
#